data_AF-A0A1Q3JL11-F1
#
_entry.id   AF-A0A1Q3JL11-F1
#
_cell.length_a   1.000
_cell.length_b   1.000
_cell.length_c   1.000
_cell.angle_alpha   90.00
_cell.angle_beta   90.00
_cell.angle_gamma   90.00
#
_symmetry.space_group_name_H-M   'P 1'
#
loop_
_entity.id
_entity.type
_entity.pdbx_description
1 polymer ?
#
loop_
_entity_poly.entity_id
_entity_poly.type
_entity_poly.pdbx_seq_one_letter_code
_entity_poly.pdbx_strand_id
1 'polypeptide(L)'
;MSGYRSIDSTLLFWAMKNDLTWSTEYQDAEVRTIFLNPDSRSRVQIWVDPPVLGVAVINVWQVPRGISRLARRRRFICFTALLQTNLDKALELAQAWASTEPAAAPAD
;
A
#
# COMPACT_ATOMS: atom_id res chain seq x y z
N MET A 1 -23.27 2.38 3.47
CA MET A 1 -22.33 2.81 4.52
C MET A 1 -20.96 2.31 4.09
N SER A 2 -19.95 3.18 3.93
CA SER A 2 -18.62 2.74 3.48
C SER A 2 -18.06 1.66 4.41
N GLY A 3 -17.54 0.58 3.83
CA GLY A 3 -16.90 -0.49 4.59
C GLY A 3 -15.64 -0.03 5.33
N TYR A 4 -15.09 1.13 4.98
CA TYR A 4 -13.85 1.69 5.54
C TYR A 4 -14.06 2.63 6.72
N ARG A 5 -15.31 3.00 7.03
CA ARG A 5 -15.64 4.05 8.01
C ARG A 5 -14.96 3.85 9.38
N SER A 6 -14.78 2.60 9.81
CA SER A 6 -14.16 2.27 11.10
C SER A 6 -12.64 2.48 11.16
N ILE A 7 -11.98 2.63 10.01
CA ILE A 7 -10.53 2.80 9.90
C ILE A 7 -10.10 4.11 9.22
N ASP A 8 -11.01 4.83 8.56
CA ASP A 8 -10.69 6.04 7.80
C ASP A 8 -9.95 7.12 8.61
N SER A 9 -10.36 7.37 9.86
CA SER A 9 -9.67 8.34 10.72
C SER A 9 -8.23 7.90 11.03
N THR A 10 -8.02 6.61 11.28
CA THR A 10 -6.71 6.02 11.52
C THR A 10 -5.83 6.10 10.27
N LEU A 11 -6.38 5.79 9.10
CA LEU A 11 -5.68 5.87 7.81
C LEU A 11 -5.27 7.30 7.48
N LEU A 12 -6.18 8.27 7.65
CA LEU A 12 -5.93 9.68 7.41
C LEU A 12 -4.82 10.22 8.32
N PHE A 13 -4.93 9.98 9.64
CA PHE A 13 -3.93 10.43 10.59
C PHE A 13 -2.55 9.81 10.31
N TRP A 14 -2.52 8.51 10.03
CA TRP A 14 -1.27 7.81 9.71
C TRP A 14 -0.63 8.32 8.42
N ALA A 15 -1.42 8.61 7.38
CA ALA A 15 -0.91 9.15 6.14
C ALA A 15 -0.35 10.57 6.30
N MET A 16 -1.06 11.44 7.03
CA MET A 16 -0.58 12.79 7.36
C MET A 16 0.76 12.74 8.11
N LYS A 17 0.91 11.82 9.07
CA LYS A 17 2.17 11.64 9.82
C LYS A 17 3.36 11.28 8.93
N ASN A 18 3.12 10.57 7.82
CA ASN A 18 4.15 10.05 6.92
C ASN A 18 4.26 10.83 5.60
N ASP A 19 3.55 11.96 5.47
CA ASP A 19 3.47 12.75 4.24
C ASP A 19 3.01 11.93 3.01
N LEU A 20 2.03 11.05 3.23
CA LEU A 20 1.43 10.19 2.20
C LEU A 20 0.00 10.65 1.89
N THR A 21 -0.47 10.38 0.66
CA THR A 21 -1.86 10.67 0.26
C THR A 21 -2.57 9.37 -0.14
N TRP A 22 -3.68 9.07 0.53
CA TRP A 22 -4.56 7.96 0.13
C TRP A 22 -5.40 8.36 -1.08
N SER A 23 -5.40 7.53 -2.12
CA SER A 23 -6.48 7.51 -3.11
C SER A 23 -7.65 6.72 -2.53
N THR A 24 -8.84 7.34 -2.56
CA THR A 24 -10.07 6.77 -2.00
C THR A 24 -10.98 6.14 -3.06
N GLU A 25 -10.64 6.30 -4.33
CA GLU A 25 -11.44 5.90 -5.48
C GLU A 25 -10.53 5.41 -6.62
N TYR A 26 -10.93 4.31 -7.27
CA TYR A 26 -10.28 3.77 -8.45
C TYR A 26 -11.28 3.04 -9.33
N GLN A 27 -11.46 3.47 -10.59
CA GLN A 27 -12.42 2.88 -11.55
C GLN A 27 -13.82 2.66 -10.93
N ASP A 28 -14.39 3.72 -10.34
CA ASP A 28 -15.70 3.71 -9.65
C ASP A 28 -15.78 2.78 -8.42
N ALA A 29 -14.66 2.19 -7.99
CA ALA A 29 -14.56 1.39 -6.77
C ALA A 29 -14.00 2.21 -5.61
N GLU A 30 -14.63 2.10 -4.45
CA GLU A 30 -14.11 2.65 -3.20
C GLU A 30 -12.88 1.83 -2.77
N VAL A 31 -11.73 2.49 -2.66
CA VAL A 31 -10.46 1.87 -2.27
C VAL A 31 -9.80 2.68 -1.17
N ARG A 32 -8.79 2.11 -0.50
CA ARG A 32 -7.82 2.88 0.27
C ARG A 32 -6.46 2.45 -0.21
N THR A 33 -5.88 3.20 -1.15
CA THR A 33 -4.56 2.90 -1.69
C THR A 33 -3.58 4.07 -1.61
N ILE A 34 -2.30 3.76 -1.46
CA ILE A 34 -1.18 4.69 -1.63
C ILE A 34 -0.24 4.10 -2.67
N PHE A 35 0.29 4.95 -3.56
CA PHE A 35 1.40 4.62 -4.43
C PHE A 35 2.66 5.34 -3.91
N LEU A 36 3.73 4.59 -3.66
CA LEU A 36 4.98 5.19 -3.18
C LEU A 36 5.80 5.83 -4.30
N ASN A 37 5.64 5.34 -5.52
CA ASN A 37 6.38 5.77 -6.71
C ASN A 37 5.48 5.73 -7.95
N PRO A 38 4.44 6.56 -8.00
CA PRO A 38 3.40 6.50 -9.03
C PRO A 38 3.94 6.62 -10.48
N ASP A 39 5.02 7.39 -10.65
CA ASP A 39 5.64 7.64 -11.96
C ASP A 39 6.72 6.62 -12.35
N SER A 40 7.07 5.69 -11.45
CA SER A 40 8.05 4.65 -11.76
C SER A 40 7.41 3.50 -12.53
N ARG A 41 8.19 2.91 -13.45
CA ARG A 41 7.82 1.60 -14.05
C ARG A 41 7.75 0.50 -12.99
N SER A 42 8.48 0.63 -11.88
CA SER A 42 8.52 -0.35 -10.79
C SER A 42 7.55 0.02 -9.68
N ARG A 43 6.25 0.11 -9.98
CA ARG A 43 5.22 0.59 -9.05
C ARG A 43 5.17 -0.24 -7.77
N VAL A 44 5.14 0.44 -6.64
CA VAL A 44 4.90 -0.10 -5.31
C VAL A 44 3.65 0.56 -4.73
N GLN A 45 2.74 -0.29 -4.27
CA GLN A 45 1.42 0.10 -3.79
C GLN A 45 1.16 -0.53 -2.43
N ILE A 46 0.55 0.26 -1.55
CA ILE A 46 -0.08 -0.21 -0.32
C ILE A 46 -1.59 -0.04 -0.49
N TRP A 47 -2.38 -1.04 -0.11
CA TRP A 47 -3.82 -0.84 0.05
C TRP A 47 -4.38 -1.60 1.24
N VAL A 48 -5.53 -1.14 1.71
CA VAL A 48 -6.25 -1.77 2.81
C VAL A 48 -7.59 -2.27 2.28
N ASP A 49 -7.94 -3.52 2.58
CA ASP A 49 -9.26 -4.06 2.29
C ASP A 49 -10.27 -3.57 3.36
N PRO A 50 -11.58 -3.48 3.06
CA PRO A 50 -12.56 -3.09 4.05
C PRO A 50 -12.51 -4.03 5.27
N PRO A 51 -12.43 -3.52 6.51
CA PRO A 51 -12.35 -4.35 7.69
C PRO A 51 -13.61 -5.20 7.90
N VAL A 52 -13.42 -6.47 8.24
CA VAL A 52 -14.50 -7.43 8.54
C VAL A 52 -14.34 -7.90 9.97
N LEU A 53 -15.37 -7.72 10.80
CA LEU A 53 -15.38 -8.12 12.22
C LEU A 53 -14.16 -7.59 13.02
N GLY A 54 -13.76 -6.34 12.74
CA GLY A 54 -12.62 -5.71 13.43
C GLY A 54 -11.24 -6.19 12.97
N VAL A 55 -11.17 -6.97 11.89
CA VAL A 55 -9.91 -7.41 11.25
C VAL A 55 -9.72 -6.65 9.95
N ALA A 56 -8.54 -6.06 9.77
CA ALA A 56 -8.11 -5.40 8.54
C ALA A 56 -7.03 -6.23 7.84
N VAL A 57 -6.98 -6.11 6.52
CA VAL A 57 -5.93 -6.70 5.68
C VAL A 57 -5.20 -5.56 4.97
N ILE A 58 -3.93 -5.38 5.30
CA ILE A 58 -3.04 -4.46 4.61
C ILE A 58 -2.24 -5.27 3.59
N ASN A 59 -2.19 -4.75 2.37
CA ASN A 59 -1.54 -5.38 1.24
C ASN A 59 -0.42 -4.48 0.74
N VAL A 60 0.75 -5.07 0.52
CA VAL A 60 1.88 -4.43 -0.17
C VAL A 60 2.09 -5.18 -1.48
N TRP A 61 2.13 -4.47 -2.60
CA TRP A 61 2.35 -5.05 -3.91
C TRP A 61 3.39 -4.25 -4.67
N GLN A 62 4.24 -4.95 -5.40
CA GLN A 62 5.16 -4.34 -6.35
C GLN A 62 5.02 -5.03 -7.69
N VAL A 63 5.08 -4.24 -8.76
CA VAL A 63 5.23 -4.72 -10.13
C VAL A 63 6.57 -4.21 -10.67
N PRO A 64 7.66 -5.01 -10.57
CA PRO A 64 8.97 -4.59 -11.06
C PRO A 64 8.94 -4.35 -12.57
N ARG A 65 9.46 -3.19 -13.02
CA ARG A 65 9.58 -2.82 -14.44
C ARG A 65 8.26 -2.88 -15.24
N GLY A 66 7.11 -2.85 -14.57
CA GLY A 66 5.79 -3.00 -15.20
C GLY A 66 5.49 -4.42 -15.66
N ILE A 67 6.28 -5.41 -15.26
CA ILE A 67 6.15 -6.80 -15.69
C ILE A 67 5.37 -7.60 -14.64
N SER A 68 4.07 -7.84 -14.89
CA SER A 68 3.17 -8.52 -13.95
C SER A 68 3.65 -9.89 -13.48
N ARG A 69 4.39 -10.66 -14.30
CA ARG A 69 4.93 -11.98 -13.90
C ARG A 69 6.01 -11.91 -12.81
N LEU A 70 6.63 -10.73 -12.64
CA LEU A 70 7.61 -10.46 -11.58
C LEU A 70 6.95 -9.84 -10.34
N ALA A 71 5.63 -9.66 -10.37
CA ALA A 71 4.93 -8.99 -9.30
C ALA A 71 5.01 -9.81 -8.01
N ARG A 72 5.21 -9.11 -6.89
CA ARG A 72 5.24 -9.71 -5.56
C ARG A 72 4.23 -9.04 -4.66
N ARG A 73 3.61 -9.80 -3.77
CA ARG A 73 2.61 -9.33 -2.80
C ARG A 73 2.94 -9.85 -1.42
N ARG A 74 2.78 -9.00 -0.41
CA ARG A 74 2.79 -9.37 1.00
C ARG A 74 1.50 -8.87 1.65
N ARG A 75 0.96 -9.66 2.58
CA ARG A 75 -0.23 -9.29 3.37
C ARG A 75 0.15 -9.20 4.85
N PHE A 76 -0.42 -8.22 5.53
CA PHE A 76 -0.44 -8.10 6.97
C PHE A 76 -1.90 -8.16 7.41
N ILE A 77 -2.26 -9.20 8.15
CA ILE A 77 -3.60 -9.39 8.70
C ILE A 77 -3.52 -9.01 10.17
N CYS A 78 -4.34 -8.05 10.60
CA CYS A 78 -4.31 -7.57 11.98
C CYS A 78 -5.68 -7.10 12.46
N PHE A 79 -5.86 -7.04 13.77
CA PHE A 79 -6.98 -6.30 14.34
C PHE A 79 -6.86 -4.80 14.04
N THR A 80 -7.98 -4.11 13.88
CA THR A 80 -8.02 -2.66 13.62
C THR A 80 -7.31 -1.85 14.71
N ALA A 81 -7.29 -2.34 15.95
CA ALA A 81 -6.54 -1.74 17.06
C ALA A 81 -5.01 -1.73 16.83
N LEU A 82 -4.50 -2.63 15.99
CA LEU A 82 -3.07 -2.74 15.64
C LEU A 82 -2.77 -2.21 14.23
N LEU A 83 -3.73 -1.49 13.62
CA LEU A 83 -3.65 -1.08 12.23
C LEU A 83 -2.42 -0.19 11.97
N GLN A 84 -2.19 0.83 12.82
CA GLN A 84 -1.04 1.74 12.66
C GLN A 84 0.30 1.00 12.69
N THR A 85 0.51 0.13 13.68
CA THR A 85 1.75 -0.66 13.79
C THR A 85 1.98 -1.55 12.57
N ASN A 86 0.91 -2.09 11.96
CA ASN A 86 1.06 -2.91 10.75
C ASN A 86 1.20 -2.07 9.48
N LEU A 87 0.64 -0.85 9.45
CA LEU A 87 0.89 0.11 8.38
C LEU A 87 2.35 0.56 8.37
N ASP A 88 2.97 0.78 9.54
CA ASP A 88 4.40 1.11 9.63
C ASP A 88 5.27 -0.02 9.04
N LYS A 89 4.99 -1.28 9.40
CA LYS A 89 5.66 -2.46 8.81
C LYS A 89 5.44 -2.59 7.31
N ALA A 90 4.24 -2.28 6.85
CA ALA A 90 3.89 -2.29 5.43
C ALA A 90 4.65 -1.21 4.66
N LEU A 91 4.77 -0.01 5.24
CA LEU A 91 5.52 1.11 4.68
C LEU A 91 7.01 0.82 4.61
N GLU A 92 7.61 0.29 5.68
CA GLU A 92 9.01 -0.14 5.70
C GLU A 92 9.30 -1.16 4.59
N LEU A 93 8.45 -2.18 4.46
CA LEU A 93 8.56 -3.18 3.40
C LEU A 93 8.42 -2.55 2.00
N ALA A 94 7.43 -1.67 1.82
CA ALA A 94 7.19 -1.00 0.56
C ALA A 94 8.36 -0.11 0.15
N GLN A 95 8.95 0.63 1.09
CA GLN A 95 10.14 1.45 0.87
C GLN A 95 11.35 0.57 0.52
N ALA A 96 11.57 -0.53 1.24
CA ALA A 96 12.63 -1.47 0.90
C ALA A 96 12.46 -2.01 -0.53
N TRP A 97 11.23 -2.35 -0.94
CA TRP A 97 10.92 -2.79 -2.29
C TRP A 97 11.14 -1.70 -3.34
N ALA A 98 10.77 -0.46 -3.04
CA ALA A 98 10.98 0.68 -3.93
C ALA A 98 12.48 0.97 -4.16
N SER A 99 13.31 0.81 -3.12
CA SER A 99 14.76 1.00 -3.20
C SER A 99 15.51 -0.16 -3.87
N THR A 100 14.89 -1.34 -4.02
CA THR A 100 15.54 -2.51 -4.65
C THR A 100 15.48 -2.45 -6.19
N GLU A 101 15.45 -1.27 -6.80
CA GLU A 101 15.47 -1.19 -8.26
C GLU A 101 16.77 -1.84 -8.77
N PRO A 102 16.72 -2.88 -9.62
CA PRO A 102 17.94 -3.41 -10.19
C PRO A 102 18.50 -2.33 -11.09
N ALA A 103 19.73 -1.90 -10.80
CA ALA A 103 20.47 -0.90 -11.57
C ALA A 103 20.15 -1.06 -13.05
N ALA A 104 19.77 0.03 -13.72
CA ALA A 104 19.58 0.05 -15.16
C ALA A 104 20.78 -0.67 -15.77
N ALA A 105 20.52 -1.73 -16.54
CA ALA A 105 21.59 -2.35 -17.31
C ALA A 105 22.25 -1.22 -18.12
N PRO A 106 23.59 -1.11 -18.11
CA PRO A 106 24.26 -0.12 -18.94
C PRO A 106 23.76 -0.31 -20.38
N ALA A 107 23.40 0.81 -21.02
CA ALA A 107 23.11 0.78 -22.44
C ALA A 107 24.40 0.39 -23.16
N ASP A 108 24.38 -0.74 -23.87
CA ASP A 108 25.43 -1.14 -24.82
C ASP A 108 25.46 -0.18 -26.02
#